data_AF-A0A842YH03-F1
#
_entry.id   AF-A0A842YH03-F1
#
_cell.length_a   1.000
_cell.length_b   1.000
_cell.length_c   1.000
_cell.angle_alpha   90.00
_cell.angle_beta   90.00
_cell.angle_gamma   90.00
#
_symmetry.space_group_name_H-M   'P 1'
#
loop_
_entity.id
_entity.type
_entity.pdbx_description
1 polymer ?
#
loop_
_entity_poly.entity_id
_entity_poly.type
_entity_poly.pdbx_seq_one_letter_code
_entity_poly.pdbx_strand_id
1 'polypeptide(L)'
;MQAGTPIASYRKTILGKVFISVLDPFSGNPVGMLLEGRHGTDSEVIDVWSEVEDLYFKRANKRQLETGAVIKVKREEKVEEKTIEQSSDEELKAVINQRYAAFQKTLSSITSEAVLYRMQDIAEEMDKSERILTSIKAKLADVQSPKK
;
A
#
# COMPACT_ATOMS: atom_id res chain seq x y z
N MET A 1 6.42 14.44 8.06
CA MET A 1 5.82 13.09 7.98
C MET A 1 6.63 12.21 8.91
N GLN A 2 6.01 11.61 9.93
CA GLN A 2 6.70 10.68 10.83
C GLN A 2 6.84 9.33 10.10
N ALA A 3 8.07 8.81 10.03
CA ALA A 3 8.38 7.55 9.36
C ALA A 3 8.48 6.45 10.41
N GLY A 4 7.74 5.35 10.24
CA GLY A 4 7.76 4.19 11.14
C GLY A 4 6.39 3.53 11.31
N THR A 5 6.34 2.49 12.14
CA THR A 5 5.10 1.81 12.53
C THR A 5 4.48 2.55 13.73
N PRO A 6 3.22 3.00 13.65
CA PRO A 6 2.56 3.64 14.80
C PRO A 6 2.35 2.62 15.94
N ILE A 7 2.42 3.10 17.18
CA ILE A 7 2.21 2.27 18.39
C ILE A 7 0.75 1.80 18.47
N ALA A 8 -0.17 2.67 18.08
CA ALA A 8 -1.59 2.36 18.00
C ALA A 8 -2.24 3.17 16.89
N SER A 9 -3.19 2.54 16.20
CA SER A 9 -4.10 3.25 15.30
C SER A 9 -5.51 3.12 15.84
N TYR A 10 -6.29 4.19 15.76
CA TYR A 10 -7.68 4.24 16.17
C TYR A 10 -8.55 4.64 15.00
N ARG A 11 -9.73 4.04 14.87
CA ARG A 11 -10.65 4.31 13.77
C ARG A 11 -12.05 4.57 14.30
N LYS A 12 -12.77 5.52 13.70
CA LYS A 12 -14.19 5.69 14.00
C LYS A 12 -15.02 4.52 13.45
N THR A 13 -16.10 4.15 14.11
CA THR A 13 -17.02 3.08 13.67
C THR A 13 -18.33 3.63 13.13
N ILE A 14 -18.62 4.90 13.40
CA ILE A 14 -19.90 5.53 13.06
C ILE A 14 -19.80 6.32 11.75
N LEU A 15 -20.93 6.43 11.05
CA LEU A 15 -21.05 7.23 9.82
C LEU A 15 -20.89 8.73 10.09
N GLY A 16 -21.25 9.19 11.30
CA GLY A 16 -21.11 10.58 11.73
C GLY A 16 -19.65 11.05 11.87
N LYS A 17 -19.51 12.35 12.14
CA LYS A 17 -18.23 12.97 12.51
C LYS A 17 -17.94 12.69 13.99
N VAL A 18 -16.71 12.31 14.32
CA VAL A 18 -16.29 12.12 15.72
C VAL A 18 -15.22 13.14 16.04
N PHE A 19 -15.47 13.99 17.03
CA PHE A 19 -14.43 14.85 17.59
C PHE A 19 -13.59 14.04 18.57
N ILE A 20 -12.27 14.07 18.36
CA ILE A 20 -11.26 13.46 19.22
C ILE A 20 -10.25 14.50 19.66
N SER A 21 -9.71 14.33 20.86
CA SER A 21 -8.59 15.13 21.35
C SER A 21 -7.31 14.30 21.29
N VAL A 22 -6.27 14.87 20.71
CA VAL A 22 -4.99 14.20 20.44
C VAL A 22 -3.87 15.09 20.96
N LEU A 23 -2.79 14.49 21.41
CA LEU A 23 -1.61 15.27 21.78
C LEU A 23 -0.74 15.48 20.53
N ASP A 24 -0.37 16.73 20.24
CA ASP A 24 0.55 17.02 19.14
C ASP A 24 1.98 16.60 19.53
N PRO A 25 2.65 15.74 18.74
CA PRO A 25 3.99 15.23 19.03
C PRO A 25 5.06 16.34 19.13
N PHE A 26 4.88 17.45 18.42
CA PHE A 26 5.90 18.50 18.36
C PHE A 26 5.70 19.55 19.44
N SER A 27 4.46 19.95 19.67
CA SER A 27 4.13 21.03 20.61
C SER A 27 3.77 20.53 22.01
N GLY A 28 3.45 19.24 22.17
CA GLY A 28 2.98 18.66 23.43
C GLY A 28 1.62 19.22 23.88
N ASN A 29 0.94 19.98 23.03
CA ASN A 29 -0.35 20.58 23.33
C ASN A 29 -1.49 19.70 22.81
N PRO A 30 -2.65 19.71 23.49
CA PRO A 30 -3.83 19.00 23.01
C PRO A 30 -4.42 19.72 21.80
N VAL A 31 -4.62 18.98 20.72
CA VAL A 31 -5.24 19.42 19.47
C VAL A 31 -6.50 18.63 19.23
N GLY A 32 -7.59 19.34 18.93
CA GLY A 32 -8.84 18.74 18.51
C GLY A 32 -8.78 18.32 17.05
N MET A 33 -9.11 17.06 16.77
CA MET A 33 -9.18 16.53 15.42
C MET A 33 -10.57 15.95 15.17
N LEU A 34 -11.07 16.11 13.95
CA LEU A 34 -12.36 15.58 13.54
C LEU A 34 -12.13 14.37 12.64
N LEU A 35 -12.55 13.19 13.09
CA LEU A 35 -12.56 12.00 12.25
C LEU A 35 -13.81 12.03 11.36
N GLU A 36 -13.61 12.00 10.06
CA GLU A 36 -14.67 12.06 9.04
C GLU A 36 -14.38 11.16 7.84
N GLY A 37 -15.42 10.85 7.05
CA GLY A 37 -15.32 9.93 5.92
C GLY A 37 -16.06 8.61 6.11
N ARG A 38 -16.10 7.78 5.05
CA ARG A 38 -16.66 6.42 5.06
C ARG A 38 -15.57 5.40 5.38
N HIS A 39 -15.97 4.19 5.76
CA HIS A 39 -15.05 3.08 6.03
C HIS A 39 -14.00 2.93 4.92
N GLY A 40 -12.71 2.97 5.30
CA GLY A 40 -11.57 2.80 4.39
C GLY A 40 -10.99 4.09 3.82
N THR A 41 -11.38 5.26 4.33
CA THR A 41 -10.75 6.55 3.98
C THR A 41 -9.67 6.92 5.00
N ASP A 42 -8.58 7.55 4.55
CA ASP A 42 -7.45 7.90 5.44
C ASP A 42 -7.84 8.89 6.55
N SER A 43 -8.90 9.69 6.34
CA SER A 43 -9.46 10.63 7.33
C SER A 43 -10.29 9.98 8.45
N GLU A 44 -10.49 8.66 8.38
CA GLU A 44 -11.24 7.87 9.37
C GLU A 44 -10.34 7.36 10.51
N VAL A 45 -9.02 7.30 10.26
CA VAL A 45 -8.03 6.68 11.13
C VAL A 45 -7.12 7.75 11.70
N ILE A 46 -6.77 7.59 12.97
CA ILE A 46 -5.70 8.34 13.61
C ILE A 46 -4.61 7.40 14.08
N ASP A 47 -3.38 7.78 13.78
CA ASP A 47 -2.18 7.10 14.23
C ASP A 47 -1.57 7.81 15.42
N VAL A 48 -1.15 7.00 16.38
CA VAL A 48 -0.50 7.43 17.61
C VAL A 48 0.91 6.86 17.62
N TRP A 49 1.88 7.74 17.81
CA TRP A 49 3.30 7.46 17.57
C TRP A 49 4.11 7.37 18.86
N SER A 50 3.55 7.86 19.98
CA SER A 50 4.16 7.80 21.31
C SER A 50 3.25 7.15 22.35
N GLU A 51 3.84 6.46 23.34
CA GLU A 51 3.09 5.90 24.48
C GLU A 51 2.38 6.99 25.29
N VAL A 52 2.98 8.17 25.37
CA VAL A 52 2.42 9.33 26.08
C VAL A 52 1.17 9.84 25.36
N GLU A 53 1.22 9.90 24.03
CA GLU A 53 0.06 10.24 23.20
C GLU A 53 -1.04 9.19 23.34
N ASP A 54 -0.70 7.90 23.38
CA ASP A 54 -1.67 6.81 23.54
C ASP A 54 -2.40 6.87 24.89
N LEU A 55 -1.65 7.15 25.96
CA LEU A 55 -2.21 7.36 27.28
C LEU A 55 -3.11 8.59 27.34
N TYR A 56 -2.68 9.71 26.74
CA TYR A 56 -3.50 10.92 26.64
C TYR A 56 -4.78 10.65 25.85
N PHE A 57 -4.66 10.01 24.68
CA PHE A 57 -5.78 9.70 23.79
C PHE A 57 -6.83 8.84 24.48
N LYS A 58 -6.40 7.78 25.18
CA LYS A 58 -7.32 6.91 25.95
C LYS A 58 -8.06 7.66 27.05
N ARG A 59 -7.40 8.61 27.72
CA ARG A 59 -8.00 9.42 28.79
C ARG A 59 -8.96 10.45 28.23
N ALA A 60 -8.54 11.19 27.21
CA ALA A 60 -9.31 12.29 26.63
C ALA A 60 -10.53 11.81 25.83
N ASN A 61 -10.45 10.60 25.24
CA ASN A 61 -11.51 10.03 24.40
C ASN A 61 -12.17 8.80 25.03
N LYS A 62 -12.10 8.66 26.37
CA LYS A 62 -12.61 7.50 27.10
C LYS A 62 -14.06 7.15 26.73
N ARG A 63 -14.93 8.16 26.65
CA ARG A 63 -16.35 7.97 26.31
C ARG A 63 -16.53 7.41 24.89
N GLN A 64 -15.76 7.91 23.92
CA GLN A 64 -15.81 7.46 22.54
C GLN A 64 -15.28 6.02 22.39
N LEU A 65 -14.30 5.62 23.20
CA LEU A 65 -13.79 4.25 23.26
C LEU A 65 -14.80 3.30 23.92
N GLU A 66 -15.41 3.68 25.04
CA GLU A 66 -16.40 2.86 25.75
C GLU A 66 -17.69 2.67 24.96
N THR A 67 -18.14 3.70 24.25
CA THR A 67 -19.32 3.61 23.36
C THR A 67 -19.04 2.85 22.07
N GLY A 68 -17.78 2.49 21.82
CA GLY A 68 -17.36 1.85 20.59
C GLY A 68 -17.39 2.77 19.37
N ALA A 69 -17.61 4.08 19.54
CA ALA A 69 -17.57 5.06 18.46
C ALA A 69 -16.17 5.19 17.84
N VAL A 70 -15.14 4.88 18.61
CA VAL A 70 -13.74 4.74 18.19
C VAL A 70 -13.21 3.40 18.69
N ILE A 71 -12.54 2.65 17.83
CA ILE A 71 -11.92 1.36 18.18
C ILE A 71 -10.44 1.36 17.84
N LYS A 72 -9.65 0.63 18.63
CA LYS A 72 -8.24 0.37 18.31
C LYS A 72 -8.19 -0.62 17.15
N VAL A 73 -7.48 -0.25 16.09
CA VAL A 73 -7.29 -1.07 14.90
C VAL A 73 -5.81 -1.35 14.75
N LYS A 74 -5.44 -2.58 14.39
CA LYS A 74 -4.10 -2.86 13.90
C LYS A 74 -4.04 -2.38 12.47
N ARG A 75 -3.21 -1.39 12.18
CA ARG A 75 -2.88 -1.06 10.80
C ARG A 75 -2.14 -2.27 10.24
N GLU A 76 -2.84 -3.08 9.46
CA GLU A 76 -2.16 -3.97 8.54
C GLU A 76 -1.39 -3.04 7.62
N GLU A 77 -0.06 -3.19 7.59
CA GLU A 77 0.76 -2.54 6.60
C GLU A 77 0.09 -2.82 5.26
N LYS A 78 -0.49 -1.78 4.64
CA LYS A 78 -0.75 -1.85 3.21
C LYS A 78 0.64 -2.05 2.64
N VAL A 79 0.97 -3.30 2.33
CA VAL A 79 2.08 -3.65 1.46
C VAL A 79 1.81 -2.78 0.24
N GLU A 80 2.56 -1.68 0.11
CA GLU A 80 2.55 -0.93 -1.12
C GLU A 80 2.77 -1.97 -2.20
N GLU A 81 1.79 -2.13 -3.10
CA GLU A 81 1.96 -3.00 -4.24
C GLU A 81 3.20 -2.46 -4.95
N LYS A 82 4.36 -3.11 -4.73
CA LYS A 82 5.59 -2.74 -5.40
C LYS A 82 5.23 -2.72 -6.88
N THR A 83 5.22 -1.52 -7.46
CA THR A 83 5.13 -1.39 -8.90
C THR A 83 6.23 -2.27 -9.47
N ILE A 84 5.90 -3.14 -10.42
CA ILE A 84 6.80 -4.16 -10.98
C ILE A 84 8.13 -3.55 -11.49
N GLU A 85 8.15 -2.23 -11.70
CA GLU A 85 9.32 -1.39 -11.94
C GLU A 85 10.40 -1.46 -10.86
N GLN A 86 10.04 -1.81 -9.62
CA GLN A 86 10.95 -2.01 -8.49
C GLN A 86 11.35 -3.48 -8.30
N SER A 87 10.92 -4.39 -9.18
CA SER A 87 11.24 -5.80 -9.02
C SER A 87 12.72 -6.10 -9.29
N SER A 88 13.29 -6.91 -8.39
CA SER A 88 14.64 -7.46 -8.55
C SER A 88 14.64 -8.52 -9.66
N ASP A 89 15.82 -8.87 -10.18
CA ASP A 89 15.94 -9.93 -11.19
C ASP A 89 15.40 -11.28 -10.68
N GLU A 90 15.50 -11.54 -9.38
CA GLU A 90 14.94 -12.75 -8.76
C GLU A 90 13.41 -12.77 -8.79
N GLU A 91 12.78 -11.62 -8.53
CA GLU A 91 11.33 -11.48 -8.63
C GLU A 91 10.86 -11.64 -10.09
N LEU A 92 11.60 -11.08 -11.06
CA LEU A 92 11.30 -11.26 -12.50
C LEU A 92 11.45 -12.72 -12.95
N LYS A 93 12.49 -13.42 -12.47
CA LYS A 93 12.66 -14.87 -12.69
C LYS A 93 11.46 -15.66 -12.13
N ALA A 94 10.99 -15.30 -10.95
CA ALA A 94 9.80 -15.92 -10.36
C ALA A 94 8.56 -15.71 -11.23
N VAL A 95 8.36 -14.50 -11.77
CA VAL A 95 7.25 -14.18 -12.69
C VAL A 95 7.32 -15.01 -13.98
N ILE A 96 8.49 -15.11 -14.60
CA ILE A 96 8.70 -15.88 -15.84
C ILE A 96 8.46 -17.39 -15.61
N ASN A 97 8.73 -17.89 -14.41
CA ASN A 97 8.48 -19.27 -14.01
C ASN A 97 7.02 -19.57 -13.65
N GLN A 98 6.15 -18.56 -13.56
CA GLN A 98 4.73 -18.79 -13.27
C GLN A 98 4.04 -19.56 -14.41
N ARG A 99 2.88 -20.13 -14.11
CA ARG A 99 2.00 -20.70 -15.14
C ARG A 99 1.69 -19.63 -16.19
N TYR A 100 1.68 -20.03 -17.46
CA TYR A 100 1.55 -19.10 -18.60
C TYR A 100 0.40 -18.08 -18.46
N ALA A 101 -0.77 -18.48 -17.98
CA ALA A 101 -1.90 -17.58 -17.77
C ALA A 101 -1.64 -16.50 -16.70
N ALA A 102 -0.96 -16.86 -15.61
CA ALA A 102 -0.57 -15.91 -14.57
C ALA A 102 0.52 -14.97 -15.09
N PHE A 103 1.53 -15.52 -15.77
CA PHE A 103 2.56 -14.74 -16.46
C PHE A 103 1.95 -13.71 -17.43
N GLN A 104 1.02 -14.11 -18.28
CA GLN A 104 0.39 -13.21 -19.25
C GLN A 104 -0.41 -12.08 -18.56
N LYS A 105 -1.07 -12.38 -17.44
CA LYS A 105 -1.77 -11.37 -16.63
C LYS A 105 -0.79 -10.37 -16.01
N THR A 106 0.33 -10.83 -15.48
CA THR A 106 1.38 -9.95 -14.93
C THR A 106 2.04 -9.12 -16.02
N LEU A 107 2.30 -9.73 -17.18
CA LEU A 107 2.89 -9.07 -18.34
C LEU A 107 2.00 -7.94 -18.87
N SER A 108 0.68 -8.11 -18.88
CA SER A 108 -0.24 -7.08 -19.37
C SER A 108 -0.30 -5.84 -18.48
N SER A 109 -0.06 -5.98 -17.17
CA SER A 109 0.03 -4.87 -16.22
C SER A 109 1.35 -4.08 -16.28
N ILE A 110 2.37 -4.59 -16.96
CA ILE A 110 3.66 -3.89 -17.08
C ILE A 110 3.55 -2.82 -18.16
N THR A 111 3.86 -1.59 -17.78
CA THR A 111 3.90 -0.41 -18.66
C THR A 111 5.30 0.07 -18.96
N SER A 112 6.30 -0.37 -18.20
CA SER A 112 7.69 0.07 -18.35
C SER A 112 8.43 -0.79 -19.37
N GLU A 113 8.96 -0.15 -20.41
CA GLU A 113 9.79 -0.76 -21.44
C GLU A 113 11.07 -1.37 -20.86
N ALA A 114 11.71 -0.69 -19.90
CA ALA A 114 12.94 -1.15 -19.27
C ALA A 114 12.77 -2.49 -18.53
N VAL A 115 11.61 -2.70 -17.90
CA VAL A 115 11.30 -3.96 -17.22
C VAL A 115 11.09 -5.09 -18.23
N LEU A 116 10.42 -4.80 -19.34
CA LEU A 116 10.15 -5.80 -20.38
C LEU A 116 11.44 -6.27 -21.07
N TYR A 117 12.39 -5.36 -21.31
CA TYR A 117 13.72 -5.73 -21.81
C TYR A 117 14.47 -6.64 -20.82
N ARG A 118 14.50 -6.28 -19.53
CA ARG A 118 15.10 -7.15 -18.49
C ARG A 118 14.44 -8.52 -18.43
N MET A 119 13.11 -8.58 -18.55
CA MET A 119 12.39 -9.85 -18.59
C MET A 119 12.72 -10.68 -19.84
N GLN A 120 12.94 -10.04 -20.99
CA GLN A 120 13.37 -10.71 -22.20
C GLN A 120 14.76 -11.33 -21.99
N ASP A 121 15.73 -10.56 -21.52
CA ASP A 121 17.11 -11.03 -21.29
C ASP A 121 17.11 -12.21 -20.32
N ILE A 122 16.40 -12.10 -19.20
CA ILE A 122 16.27 -13.19 -18.22
C ILE A 122 15.60 -14.43 -18.84
N ALA A 123 14.56 -14.26 -19.67
CA ALA A 123 13.88 -15.39 -20.31
C ALA A 123 14.78 -16.08 -21.35
N GLU A 124 15.63 -15.34 -22.04
CA GLU A 124 16.65 -15.86 -22.97
C GLU A 124 17.76 -16.60 -22.20
N GLU A 125 18.29 -16.02 -21.11
CA GLU A 125 19.26 -16.69 -20.23
C GLU A 125 18.74 -18.01 -19.63
N MET A 126 17.44 -18.09 -19.40
CA MET A 126 16.78 -19.25 -18.81
C MET A 126 16.31 -20.29 -19.85
N ASP A 127 16.65 -20.11 -21.13
CA ASP A 127 16.21 -20.95 -22.26
C ASP A 127 14.70 -21.22 -22.23
N LYS A 128 13.90 -20.17 -21.98
CA LYS A 128 12.44 -20.30 -21.89
C LYS A 128 11.83 -20.53 -23.27
N SER A 129 10.68 -21.22 -23.26
CA SER A 129 9.91 -21.51 -24.48
C SER A 129 9.67 -20.27 -25.33
N GLU A 130 9.75 -20.42 -26.65
CA GLU A 130 9.50 -19.34 -27.63
C GLU A 130 8.17 -18.61 -27.41
N ARG A 131 7.17 -19.31 -26.89
CA ARG A 131 5.85 -18.74 -26.55
C ARG A 131 5.94 -17.62 -25.51
N ILE A 132 6.82 -17.76 -24.51
CA ILE A 132 7.05 -16.74 -23.47
C ILE A 132 7.76 -15.55 -24.10
N LEU A 133 8.85 -15.79 -24.84
CA LEU A 133 9.61 -14.74 -25.53
C LEU A 133 8.74 -13.94 -26.52
N THR A 134 7.89 -14.63 -27.28
CA THR A 134 6.95 -14.01 -28.23
C THR A 134 5.97 -13.09 -27.51
N SER A 135 5.48 -13.51 -26.33
CA SER A 135 4.55 -12.70 -25.54
C SER A 135 5.22 -11.42 -25.01
N ILE A 136 6.46 -11.53 -24.52
CA ILE A 136 7.24 -10.37 -24.04
C ILE A 136 7.51 -9.39 -25.20
N LYS A 137 7.93 -9.90 -26.36
CA LYS A 137 8.18 -9.09 -27.56
C LYS A 137 6.93 -8.39 -28.08
N ALA A 138 5.79 -9.08 -28.08
CA ALA A 138 4.51 -8.47 -28.44
C ALA A 138 4.16 -7.32 -27.49
N LYS A 139 4.35 -7.51 -26.17
CA LYS A 139 4.11 -6.46 -25.18
C LYS A 139 5.10 -5.30 -25.30
N LEU A 140 6.38 -5.56 -25.60
CA LEU A 140 7.37 -4.53 -25.91
C LEU A 140 6.90 -3.68 -27.10
N ALA A 141 6.47 -4.32 -28.18
CA ALA A 141 5.97 -3.62 -29.36
C ALA A 141 4.73 -2.77 -29.06
N ASP A 142 3.81 -3.25 -28.20
CA ASP A 142 2.64 -2.50 -27.76
C ASP A 142 2.99 -1.26 -26.92
N VAL A 143 4.01 -1.36 -26.07
CA VAL A 143 4.48 -0.24 -25.24
C VAL A 143 5.29 0.77 -26.07
N GLN A 144 6.07 0.29 -27.03
CA GLN A 144 6.88 1.10 -27.93
C GLN A 144 6.07 1.79 -29.03
N SER A 145 4.95 1.20 -29.44
CA SER A 145 4.08 1.82 -30.44
C SER A 145 3.31 2.95 -29.76
N PRO A 146 3.66 4.23 -29.99
CA PRO A 146 2.89 5.32 -29.41
C PRO A 146 1.47 5.21 -29.97
N LYS A 147 0.49 4.99 -29.09
CA LYS A 147 -0.92 5.11 -29.45
C LYS A 147 -1.12 6.51 -30.02
N LYS A 148 -1.26 6.60 -31.34
CA LYS A 148 -1.80 7.78 -32.03
C LYS A 148 -3.27 7.96 -31.66
#